data_AF-A0A0B1TZT6-F1
#
_entry.id   AF-A0A0B1TZT6-F1
#
_cell.length_a   1.000
_cell.length_b   1.000
_cell.length_c   1.000
_cell.angle_alpha   90.00
_cell.angle_beta   90.00
_cell.angle_gamma   90.00
#
_symmetry.space_group_name_H-M   'P 1'
#
loop_
_entity.id
_entity.type
_entity.pdbx_description
1 polymer ?
#
loop_
_entity_poly.entity_id
_entity_poly.type
_entity_poly.pdbx_seq_one_letter_code
_entity_poly.pdbx_strand_id
1 'polypeptide(L)'
;MALAPSWPFLCQNVIRETSPRERFFRHPEPVAPPSRIWPVFLTHKGCPGRCVFCAQQLQSATAPAPLEATLARLGKDLDAAARAGRGPYELAFYGGVFTGLPHPWPERFLAVARGWRQAGLITRVRCSTRPDACHPTILSNLAGQGLDLVEIGAQTFDDAVLAASGRGHDAAAIRRAARDIPAAGLELGLQLLPGLPGHTPDMLTRDVAETCALAPRTVRLHPCLVIDGTPLADRYRAGAYRPWDLDATLDALAAAMLPLWRCGIRVIRLGLAPEPGLETAILAGPRHPALGSRVRARALFSLVAAEAAALGQRPVRLDAPRRFAGELFGHAGELTAAYAGLGLPREAVHFASREDFHLTAQAV
;
A
#
# COMPACT_ATOMS: atom_id res chain seq x y z
N MET A 1 -24.09 -14.46 8.11
CA MET A 1 -24.40 -13.33 7.21
C MET A 1 -24.20 -12.04 7.99
N ALA A 2 -22.98 -11.52 8.05
CA ALA A 2 -22.73 -10.18 8.57
C ALA A 2 -23.00 -9.19 7.44
N LEU A 3 -23.94 -8.28 7.64
CA LEU A 3 -24.23 -7.20 6.70
C LEU A 3 -22.96 -6.36 6.54
N ALA A 4 -22.44 -6.26 5.32
CA ALA A 4 -21.31 -5.40 5.03
C ALA A 4 -21.66 -3.96 5.40
N PRO A 5 -20.76 -3.20 6.06
CA PRO A 5 -21.01 -1.80 6.39
C PRO A 5 -21.37 -1.02 5.12
N SER A 6 -22.50 -0.31 5.15
CA SER A 6 -22.99 0.48 4.02
C SER A 6 -22.13 1.73 3.86
N TRP A 7 -21.18 1.70 2.93
CA TRP A 7 -20.39 2.87 2.58
C TRP A 7 -21.14 3.72 1.53
N PRO A 8 -21.50 4.97 1.83
CA PRO A 8 -22.27 5.83 0.91
C PRO A 8 -21.53 6.15 -0.42
N PHE A 9 -20.25 5.77 -0.54
CA PHE A 9 -19.43 5.95 -1.74
C PHE A 9 -19.62 4.87 -2.83
N LEU A 10 -20.50 3.90 -2.62
CA LEU A 10 -20.74 2.80 -3.57
C LEU A 10 -21.28 3.29 -4.94
N CYS A 11 -21.98 4.43 -4.99
CA CYS A 11 -22.72 4.88 -6.19
C CYS A 11 -21.93 5.74 -7.18
N GLN A 12 -20.65 6.07 -6.94
CA GLN A 12 -19.89 6.95 -7.84
C GLN A 12 -19.23 6.24 -9.03
N ASN A 13 -19.37 4.91 -9.14
CA ASN A 13 -18.69 4.10 -10.16
C ASN A 13 -19.52 3.82 -11.42
N VAL A 14 -20.80 4.21 -11.46
CA VAL A 14 -21.71 3.96 -12.59
C VAL A 14 -21.55 5.07 -13.64
N ILE A 15 -21.24 4.69 -14.87
CA ILE A 15 -20.84 5.64 -15.93
C ILE A 15 -22.05 6.23 -16.66
N ARG A 16 -23.17 5.51 -16.71
CA ARG A 16 -24.34 5.86 -17.54
C ARG A 16 -25.66 5.46 -16.87
N GLU A 17 -26.75 6.10 -17.27
CA GLU A 17 -28.11 5.66 -16.94
C GLU A 17 -28.25 4.18 -17.29
N THR A 18 -28.46 3.37 -16.25
CA THR A 18 -28.50 1.91 -16.34
C THR A 18 -29.93 1.49 -16.64
N SER A 19 -30.13 0.72 -17.71
CA SER A 19 -31.42 0.07 -17.92
C SER A 19 -31.59 -1.02 -16.85
N PRO A 20 -32.82 -1.52 -16.60
CA PRO A 20 -33.04 -2.64 -15.67
C PRO A 20 -32.29 -3.93 -16.06
N ARG A 21 -31.60 -3.96 -17.21
CA ARG A 21 -30.98 -5.15 -17.80
C ARG A 21 -29.48 -5.00 -18.04
N GLU A 22 -28.93 -3.79 -17.90
CA GLU A 22 -27.53 -3.51 -18.22
C GLU A 22 -26.90 -2.56 -17.21
N ARG A 23 -25.65 -2.85 -16.82
CA ARG A 23 -24.85 -1.97 -15.96
C ARG A 23 -23.45 -1.74 -16.52
N PHE A 24 -23.05 -0.48 -16.56
CA PHE A 24 -21.71 -0.05 -16.95
C PHE A 24 -21.00 0.59 -15.77
N PHE A 25 -19.82 0.09 -15.44
CA PHE A 25 -19.03 0.60 -14.31
C PHE A 25 -17.53 0.58 -14.60
N ARG A 26 -16.76 1.46 -13.93
CA ARG A 26 -15.29 1.46 -14.01
C ARG A 26 -14.68 0.79 -12.79
N HIS A 27 -13.49 0.24 -13.01
CA HIS A 27 -12.61 -0.08 -11.90
C HIS A 27 -12.25 1.21 -11.13
N PRO A 28 -12.44 1.29 -9.80
CA PRO A 28 -12.21 2.52 -9.05
C PRO A 28 -10.74 2.83 -8.81
N GLU A 29 -9.83 1.91 -9.10
CA GLU A 29 -8.40 2.15 -8.90
C GLU A 29 -7.90 3.39 -9.67
N PRO A 30 -7.25 4.34 -8.98
CA PRO A 30 -6.69 5.51 -9.62
C PRO A 30 -5.58 5.13 -10.60
N VAL A 31 -5.72 5.55 -11.86
CA VAL A 31 -4.71 5.34 -12.89
C VAL A 31 -3.56 6.32 -12.69
N ALA A 32 -2.33 5.81 -12.71
CA ALA A 32 -1.14 6.65 -12.70
C ALA A 32 -0.01 5.99 -13.51
N PRO A 33 0.86 6.79 -14.14
CA PRO A 33 1.98 6.25 -14.88
C PRO A 33 2.90 5.45 -13.93
N PRO A 34 3.41 4.29 -14.37
CA PRO A 34 4.38 3.55 -13.59
C PRO A 34 5.64 4.40 -13.39
N SER A 35 6.08 4.57 -12.15
CA SER A 35 7.39 5.15 -11.84
C SER A 35 8.40 4.06 -11.52
N ARG A 36 9.61 4.19 -12.06
CA ARG A 36 10.73 3.30 -11.71
C ARG A 36 11.33 3.80 -10.40
N ILE A 37 11.11 3.09 -9.31
CA ILE A 37 11.67 3.44 -8.01
C ILE A 37 13.17 3.10 -7.98
N TRP A 38 13.98 4.06 -7.54
CA TRP A 38 15.36 3.83 -7.11
C TRP A 38 15.40 3.83 -5.57
N PRO A 39 15.41 2.67 -4.91
CA PRO A 39 15.38 2.60 -3.46
C PRO A 39 16.76 2.90 -2.85
N VAL A 40 16.77 3.62 -1.74
CA VAL A 40 17.94 3.83 -0.88
C VAL A 40 17.55 3.42 0.53
N PHE A 41 18.16 2.35 1.03
CA PHE A 41 17.89 1.84 2.38
C PHE A 41 18.81 2.51 3.41
N LEU A 42 18.19 3.15 4.39
CA LEU A 42 18.83 3.82 5.53
C LEU A 42 18.54 3.05 6.82
N THR A 43 18.73 1.72 6.77
CA THR A 43 18.33 0.74 7.79
C THR A 43 18.62 1.23 9.23
N HIS A 44 17.56 1.40 10.02
CA HIS A 44 17.54 1.91 11.40
C HIS A 44 18.12 3.32 11.64
N LYS A 45 18.57 4.05 10.61
CA LYS A 45 19.13 5.39 10.80
C LYS A 45 18.03 6.39 11.21
N GLY A 46 18.28 7.13 12.29
CA GLY A 46 17.30 8.01 12.92
C GLY A 46 16.19 7.28 13.70
N CYS A 47 16.20 5.95 13.76
CA CYS A 47 15.15 5.17 14.42
C CYS A 47 15.50 4.85 15.89
N PRO A 48 14.57 5.01 16.84
CA PRO A 48 14.80 4.64 18.24
C PRO A 48 14.73 3.11 18.50
N GLY A 49 14.39 2.29 17.50
CA GLY A 49 14.50 0.82 17.56
C GLY A 49 13.57 0.09 18.54
N ARG A 50 12.28 0.45 18.60
CA ARG A 50 11.35 -0.03 19.66
C ARG A 50 10.22 -0.95 19.20
N CYS A 51 10.00 -1.06 17.89
CA CYS A 51 8.83 -1.75 17.35
C CYS A 51 8.97 -3.27 17.48
N VAL A 52 7.97 -3.93 18.05
CA VAL A 52 8.02 -5.38 18.33
C VAL A 52 8.08 -6.25 17.07
N PHE A 53 7.60 -5.74 15.93
CA PHE A 53 7.51 -6.47 14.65
C PHE A 53 8.64 -6.13 13.68
N CYS A 54 9.52 -5.19 14.03
CA CYS A 54 10.40 -4.56 13.05
C CYS A 54 11.66 -5.39 12.81
N ALA A 55 11.86 -5.79 11.55
CA ALA A 55 13.02 -6.55 11.09
C ALA A 55 13.69 -5.85 9.89
N GLN A 56 13.95 -4.54 9.98
CA GLN A 56 14.46 -3.77 8.83
C GLN A 56 15.78 -4.32 8.27
N GLN A 57 16.62 -4.95 9.10
CA GLN A 57 17.85 -5.61 8.65
C GLN A 57 17.59 -6.75 7.64
N LEU A 58 16.46 -7.44 7.76
CA LEU A 58 16.05 -8.53 6.88
C LEU A 58 15.18 -8.04 5.70
N GLN A 59 14.63 -6.83 5.81
CA GLN A 59 13.76 -6.21 4.80
C GLN A 59 14.50 -5.22 3.87
N SER A 60 15.81 -5.05 4.06
CA SER A 60 16.65 -4.17 3.24
C SER A 60 17.49 -5.03 2.30
N ALA A 61 17.46 -4.74 0.99
CA ALA A 61 18.29 -5.43 -0.01
C ALA A 61 19.80 -5.23 0.19
N THR A 62 20.20 -4.32 1.09
CA THR A 62 21.59 -3.99 1.39
C THR A 62 21.86 -4.03 2.88
N ALA A 63 23.03 -4.52 3.26
CA ALA A 63 23.47 -4.50 4.65
C ALA A 63 23.51 -3.07 5.22
N PRO A 64 23.23 -2.86 6.52
CA PRO A 64 23.34 -1.56 7.16
C PRO A 64 24.73 -0.96 6.94
N ALA A 65 24.78 0.27 6.44
CA ALA A 65 26.02 0.98 6.17
C ALA A 65 26.03 2.36 6.87
N PRO A 66 27.23 2.94 7.10
CA PRO A 66 27.35 4.35 7.45
C PRO A 66 26.68 5.24 6.39
N LEU A 67 26.25 6.43 6.80
CA LEU A 67 25.53 7.36 5.92
C LEU A 67 26.45 7.87 4.81
N GLU A 68 27.73 8.09 5.11
CA GLU A 68 28.81 8.44 4.18
C GLU A 68 28.92 7.40 3.06
N ALA A 69 29.04 6.12 3.44
CA ALA A 69 29.17 5.02 2.50
C ALA A 69 27.91 4.86 1.65
N THR A 70 26.74 5.08 2.25
CA THR A 70 25.45 5.02 1.55
C THR A 70 25.33 6.15 0.51
N LEU A 71 25.71 7.37 0.86
CA LEU A 71 25.71 8.52 -0.05
C LEU A 71 26.72 8.34 -1.19
N ALA A 72 27.93 7.85 -0.89
CA ALA A 72 28.96 7.59 -1.89
C ALA A 72 28.51 6.52 -2.90
N ARG A 73 27.90 5.43 -2.41
CA ARG A 73 27.32 4.39 -3.26
C ARG A 73 26.18 4.93 -4.13
N LEU A 74 25.27 5.72 -3.55
CA LEU A 74 24.18 6.35 -4.29
C LEU A 74 24.70 7.19 -5.46
N GLY A 75 25.71 8.04 -5.22
CA GLY A 75 26.33 8.84 -6.28
C GLY A 75 26.89 7.97 -7.40
N LYS A 76 27.73 6.99 -7.05
CA LYS A 76 28.37 6.07 -8.01
C LYS A 76 27.34 5.29 -8.84
N ASP A 77 26.28 4.79 -8.22
CA ASP A 77 25.31 3.96 -8.91
C ASP A 77 24.41 4.79 -9.84
N LEU A 78 24.06 6.02 -9.46
CA LEU A 78 23.34 6.96 -10.32
C LEU A 78 24.22 7.42 -11.51
N ASP A 79 25.51 7.68 -11.27
CA ASP A 79 26.48 7.97 -12.35
C ASP A 79 26.55 6.83 -13.37
N ALA A 80 26.57 5.58 -12.89
CA ALA A 80 26.60 4.41 -13.75
C ALA A 80 25.29 4.25 -14.52
N ALA A 81 24.14 4.49 -13.88
CA ALA A 81 22.83 4.43 -14.52
C ALA A 81 22.69 5.50 -15.62
N ALA A 82 23.13 6.74 -15.36
CA ALA A 82 23.13 7.81 -16.34
C ALA A 82 23.98 7.46 -17.57
N ARG A 83 25.21 6.97 -17.35
CA ARG A 83 26.10 6.52 -18.44
C ARG A 83 25.52 5.38 -19.26
N ALA A 84 24.71 4.52 -18.64
CA ALA A 84 24.00 3.44 -19.31
C ALA A 84 22.67 3.87 -19.98
N GLY A 85 22.32 5.16 -19.96
CA GLY A 85 21.04 5.66 -20.50
C GLY A 85 19.82 5.11 -19.76
N ARG A 86 19.98 4.66 -18.51
CA ARG A 86 18.91 4.10 -17.70
C ARG A 86 18.19 5.20 -16.94
N GLY A 87 16.87 5.25 -17.04
CA GLY A 87 16.03 6.21 -16.31
C GLY A 87 14.75 6.55 -17.09
N PRO A 88 14.02 7.59 -16.68
CA PRO A 88 14.17 8.31 -15.41
C PRO A 88 13.70 7.47 -14.20
N TYR A 89 14.06 7.91 -13.00
CA TYR A 89 13.73 7.26 -11.73
C TYR A 89 13.02 8.20 -10.77
N GLU A 90 12.29 7.61 -9.82
CA GLU A 90 11.85 8.25 -8.59
C GLU A 90 12.72 7.73 -7.44
N LEU A 91 13.49 8.61 -6.81
CA LEU A 91 14.39 8.28 -5.72
C LEU A 91 13.59 8.12 -4.42
N ALA A 92 13.80 7.02 -3.70
CA ALA A 92 13.01 6.71 -2.51
C ALA A 92 13.89 6.26 -1.32
N PHE A 93 13.88 7.03 -0.23
CA PHE A 93 14.60 6.71 1.00
C PHE A 93 13.72 5.87 1.94
N TYR A 94 14.13 4.63 2.21
CA TYR A 94 13.40 3.64 3.03
C TYR A 94 14.21 3.18 4.24
N GLY A 95 13.56 2.43 5.14
CA GLY A 95 14.24 1.68 6.20
C GLY A 95 14.81 2.54 7.32
N GLY A 96 14.47 3.82 7.43
CA GLY A 96 14.93 4.70 8.51
C GLY A 96 13.89 5.75 8.84
N VAL A 97 14.30 6.75 9.61
CA VAL A 97 13.50 7.94 9.91
C VAL A 97 14.19 9.10 9.20
N PHE A 98 13.89 9.30 7.92
CA PHE A 98 14.64 10.23 7.07
C PHE A 98 14.66 11.66 7.63
N THR A 99 13.51 12.13 8.13
CA THR A 99 13.37 13.45 8.75
C THR A 99 13.98 13.54 10.16
N GLY A 100 14.37 12.41 10.75
CA GLY A 100 15.06 12.29 12.03
C GLY A 100 16.54 11.93 11.90
N LEU A 101 17.10 11.97 10.69
CA LEU A 101 18.55 11.82 10.52
C LEU A 101 19.28 13.04 11.11
N PRO A 102 20.50 12.86 11.64
CA PRO A 102 21.28 13.98 12.13
C PRO A 102 21.60 14.96 11.00
N HIS A 103 21.62 16.25 11.29
CA HIS A 103 22.15 17.24 10.35
C HIS A 103 23.62 16.94 10.03
N PRO A 104 24.10 17.13 8.78
CA PRO A 104 23.41 17.63 7.58
C PRO A 104 22.93 16.50 6.64
N TRP A 105 22.56 15.33 7.16
CA TRP A 105 22.37 14.15 6.30
C TRP A 105 21.21 14.23 5.32
N PRO A 106 19.99 14.63 5.73
CA PRO A 106 18.90 14.83 4.79
C PRO A 106 19.30 15.77 3.64
N GLU A 107 19.94 16.90 3.96
CA GLU A 107 20.41 17.90 3.01
C GLU A 107 21.37 17.31 1.99
N ARG A 108 22.34 16.52 2.47
CA ARG A 108 23.36 15.90 1.61
C ARG A 108 22.76 14.89 0.63
N PHE A 109 21.80 14.08 1.07
CA PHE A 109 21.08 13.17 0.18
C PHE A 109 20.24 13.91 -0.86
N LEU A 110 19.53 14.96 -0.44
CA LEU A 110 18.72 15.77 -1.35
C LEU A 110 19.57 16.57 -2.33
N ALA A 111 20.78 17.00 -1.96
CA ALA A 111 21.71 17.66 -2.86
C ALA A 111 22.12 16.76 -4.04
N VAL A 112 22.41 15.49 -3.79
CA VAL A 112 22.67 14.50 -4.85
C VAL A 112 21.44 14.33 -5.74
N ALA A 113 20.26 14.21 -5.14
CA ALA A 113 19.01 14.06 -5.89
C ALA A 113 18.72 15.28 -6.79
N ARG A 114 18.95 16.50 -6.32
CA ARG A 114 18.78 17.74 -7.10
C ARG A 114 19.69 17.78 -8.32
N GLY A 115 20.97 17.41 -8.16
CA GLY A 115 21.91 17.36 -9.30
C GLY A 115 21.41 16.43 -10.40
N TRP A 116 20.96 15.23 -10.03
CA TRP A 116 20.42 14.26 -10.99
C TRP A 116 19.04 14.62 -11.54
N ARG A 117 18.25 15.40 -10.81
CA ARG A 117 16.98 15.94 -11.29
C ARG A 117 17.21 16.97 -12.40
N GLN A 118 18.20 17.85 -12.26
CA GLN A 118 18.58 18.81 -13.32
C GLN A 118 19.07 18.09 -14.58
N ALA A 119 19.73 16.94 -14.43
CA ALA A 119 20.16 16.08 -15.53
C ALA A 119 19.04 15.18 -16.11
N GLY A 120 17.80 15.26 -15.60
CA GLY A 120 16.66 14.46 -16.07
C GLY A 120 16.64 12.99 -15.63
N LEU A 121 17.62 12.54 -14.84
CA LEU A 121 17.69 11.16 -14.35
C LEU A 121 16.69 10.92 -13.20
N ILE A 122 16.51 11.90 -12.31
CA ILE A 122 15.57 11.82 -11.18
C ILE A 122 14.36 12.72 -11.44
N THR A 123 13.17 12.12 -11.48
CA THR A 123 11.90 12.84 -11.64
C THR A 123 11.34 13.31 -10.31
N ARG A 124 11.46 12.46 -9.28
CA ARG A 124 10.82 12.65 -7.98
C ARG A 124 11.68 12.11 -6.85
N VAL A 125 11.50 12.66 -5.65
CA VAL A 125 12.17 12.24 -4.42
C VAL A 125 11.12 12.03 -3.33
N ARG A 126 11.13 10.85 -2.72
CA ARG A 126 10.30 10.51 -1.57
C ARG A 126 11.12 9.96 -0.41
N CYS A 127 10.58 10.07 0.80
CA CYS A 127 11.17 9.41 1.96
C CYS A 127 10.11 8.77 2.85
N SER A 128 10.50 7.72 3.57
CA SER A 128 9.72 7.17 4.68
C SER A 128 10.21 7.75 6.00
N THR A 129 9.28 8.01 6.91
CA THR A 129 9.59 8.49 8.25
C THR A 129 8.55 8.07 9.30
N ARG A 130 8.75 8.50 10.54
CA ARG A 130 7.78 8.38 11.62
C ARG A 130 6.93 9.66 11.74
N PRO A 131 5.63 9.55 12.02
CA PRO A 131 4.75 10.67 12.34
C PRO A 131 5.32 11.68 13.36
N ASP A 132 5.96 11.21 14.42
CA ASP A 132 6.57 12.03 15.48
C ASP A 132 7.88 12.73 15.06
N ALA A 133 8.37 12.49 13.83
CA ALA A 133 9.54 13.14 13.28
C ALA A 133 9.19 14.15 12.16
N CYS A 134 7.93 14.60 12.08
CA CYS A 134 7.41 15.47 11.03
C CYS A 134 7.27 16.93 11.50
N HIS A 135 8.30 17.51 12.12
CA HIS A 135 8.23 18.90 12.60
C HIS A 135 8.10 19.88 11.41
N PRO A 136 7.22 20.90 11.46
CA PRO A 136 6.95 21.80 10.33
C PRO A 136 8.19 22.48 9.73
N THR A 137 9.14 22.91 10.57
CA THR A 137 10.39 23.54 10.11
C THR A 137 11.28 22.58 9.32
N ILE A 138 11.34 21.31 9.73
CA ILE A 138 12.09 20.26 9.03
C ILE A 138 11.41 19.99 7.68
N LEU A 139 10.08 19.82 7.68
CA LEU A 139 9.32 19.56 6.46
C LEU A 139 9.49 20.69 5.43
N SER A 140 9.35 21.95 5.85
CA SER A 140 9.52 23.11 4.99
C SER A 140 10.93 23.21 4.41
N ASN A 141 11.96 22.98 5.25
CA ASN A 141 13.35 22.93 4.78
C ASN A 141 13.58 21.82 3.74
N LEU A 142 13.09 20.61 3.98
CA LEU A 142 13.28 19.49 3.06
C LEU A 142 12.49 19.66 1.75
N ALA A 143 11.30 20.25 1.82
CA ALA A 143 10.52 20.63 0.65
C ALA A 143 11.29 21.62 -0.24
N GLY A 144 11.84 22.69 0.36
CA GLY A 144 12.70 23.65 -0.34
C GLY A 144 13.97 23.04 -0.93
N GLN A 145 14.39 21.87 -0.43
CA GLN A 145 15.53 21.11 -0.92
C GLN A 145 15.16 20.07 -1.99
N GLY A 146 13.91 19.98 -2.41
CA GLY A 146 13.46 19.13 -3.52
C GLY A 146 12.92 17.76 -3.11
N LEU A 147 12.53 17.58 -1.85
CA LEU A 147 11.68 16.46 -1.45
C LEU A 147 10.25 16.69 -1.97
N ASP A 148 9.58 15.66 -2.51
CA ASP A 148 8.21 15.80 -3.03
C ASP A 148 7.16 15.04 -2.22
N LEU A 149 7.52 13.94 -1.57
CA LEU A 149 6.58 13.07 -0.87
C LEU A 149 7.17 12.51 0.43
N VAL A 150 6.37 12.55 1.49
CA VAL A 150 6.70 11.94 2.79
C VAL A 150 5.70 10.83 3.08
N GLU A 151 6.22 9.61 3.23
CA GLU A 151 5.45 8.45 3.64
C GLU A 151 5.61 8.23 5.15
N ILE A 152 4.53 8.37 5.93
CA ILE A 152 4.57 8.13 7.36
C ILE A 152 4.09 6.73 7.70
N GLY A 153 4.86 6.05 8.56
CA GLY A 153 4.50 4.76 9.12
C GLY A 153 3.42 4.87 10.21
N ALA A 154 2.16 5.12 9.84
CA ALA A 154 1.02 5.17 10.75
C ALA A 154 0.77 3.83 11.45
N GLN A 155 0.83 2.74 10.68
CA GLN A 155 0.48 1.37 11.06
C GLN A 155 -1.02 1.17 11.39
N THR A 156 -1.56 1.94 12.33
CA THR A 156 -2.97 1.96 12.74
C THR A 156 -3.27 3.27 13.46
N PHE A 157 -4.54 3.66 13.58
CA PHE A 157 -5.00 4.80 14.38
C PHE A 157 -5.49 4.39 15.77
N ASP A 158 -5.35 3.12 16.15
CA ASP A 158 -5.69 2.62 17.48
C ASP A 158 -4.50 2.73 18.45
N ASP A 159 -4.62 3.59 19.45
CA ASP A 159 -3.56 3.87 20.42
C ASP A 159 -3.16 2.66 21.26
N ALA A 160 -4.10 1.74 21.57
CA ALA A 160 -3.78 0.54 22.32
C ALA A 160 -2.92 -0.43 21.47
N VAL A 161 -3.23 -0.55 20.19
CA VAL A 161 -2.41 -1.33 19.24
C VAL A 161 -1.04 -0.69 19.02
N LEU A 162 -0.97 0.64 18.88
CA LEU A 162 0.30 1.37 18.76
C LEU A 162 1.20 1.16 19.99
N ALA A 163 0.63 1.21 21.18
CA ALA A 163 1.31 0.97 22.44
C ALA A 163 1.79 -0.50 22.56
N ALA A 164 0.90 -1.47 22.30
CA ALA A 164 1.22 -2.89 22.31
C ALA A 164 2.33 -3.26 21.30
N SER A 165 2.44 -2.49 20.22
CA SER A 165 3.43 -2.65 19.16
C SER A 165 4.75 -1.93 19.41
N GLY A 166 4.86 -1.14 20.48
CA GLY A 166 6.08 -0.39 20.82
C GLY A 166 6.39 0.74 19.84
N ARG A 167 5.38 1.35 19.20
CA ARG A 167 5.61 2.40 18.19
C ARG A 167 6.23 3.66 18.77
N GLY A 168 5.81 4.06 19.96
CA GLY A 168 6.31 5.26 20.64
C GLY A 168 5.72 6.57 20.10
N HIS A 169 4.57 6.51 19.43
CA HIS A 169 3.73 7.64 19.07
C HIS A 169 2.25 7.24 19.17
N ASP A 170 1.35 8.21 19.08
CA ASP A 170 -0.10 8.05 19.15
C ASP A 170 -0.78 8.44 17.82
N ALA A 171 -2.07 8.16 17.70
CA ALA A 171 -2.89 8.54 16.56
C ALA A 171 -2.92 10.06 16.36
N ALA A 172 -2.80 10.83 17.44
CA ALA A 172 -2.73 12.29 17.36
C ALA A 172 -1.46 12.75 16.61
N ALA A 173 -0.31 12.08 16.78
CA ALA A 173 0.91 12.36 16.03
C ALA A 173 0.74 12.04 14.55
N ILE A 174 0.02 10.96 14.23
CA ILE A 174 -0.32 10.60 12.84
C ILE A 174 -1.14 11.72 12.20
N ARG A 175 -2.22 12.17 12.87
CA ARG A 175 -3.09 13.25 12.37
C ARG A 175 -2.34 14.59 12.25
N ARG A 176 -1.44 14.92 13.18
CA ARG A 176 -0.57 16.10 13.09
C ARG A 176 0.33 16.03 11.85
N ALA A 177 1.08 14.94 11.70
CA ALA A 177 1.96 14.75 10.55
C ALA A 177 1.20 14.79 9.21
N ALA A 178 0.02 14.17 9.16
CA ALA A 178 -0.83 14.16 7.97
C ALA A 178 -1.37 15.56 7.59
N ARG A 179 -1.48 16.49 8.55
CA ARG A 179 -1.76 17.91 8.27
C ARG A 179 -0.50 18.69 7.89
N ASP A 180 0.59 18.48 8.59
CA ASP A 180 1.79 19.32 8.48
C ASP A 180 2.57 19.03 7.18
N ILE A 181 2.53 17.79 6.67
CA ILE A 181 3.18 17.39 5.41
C ILE A 181 2.59 18.16 4.21
N PRO A 182 1.28 18.11 3.93
CA PRO A 182 0.67 18.93 2.88
C PRO A 182 0.85 20.43 3.09
N ALA A 183 0.79 20.91 4.34
CA ALA A 183 1.00 22.33 4.66
C ALA A 183 2.42 22.82 4.28
N ALA A 184 3.40 21.92 4.23
CA ALA A 184 4.76 22.21 3.76
C ALA A 184 4.92 22.08 2.22
N GLY A 185 3.85 21.83 1.47
CA GLY A 185 3.89 21.62 0.02
C GLY A 185 4.33 20.21 -0.42
N LEU A 186 4.32 19.24 0.51
CA LEU A 186 4.71 17.86 0.26
C LEU A 186 3.49 16.96 0.09
N GLU A 187 3.60 15.93 -0.74
CA GLU A 187 2.58 14.90 -0.84
C GLU A 187 2.65 13.94 0.35
N LEU A 188 1.49 13.50 0.85
CA LEU A 188 1.40 12.52 1.93
C LEU A 188 1.31 11.09 1.38
N GLY A 189 2.13 10.19 1.93
CA GLY A 189 1.92 8.75 1.85
C GLY A 189 1.66 8.16 3.24
N LEU A 190 0.87 7.08 3.31
CA LEU A 190 0.62 6.34 4.54
C LEU A 190 1.01 4.87 4.40
N GLN A 191 1.50 4.28 5.49
CA GLN A 191 1.68 2.84 5.61
C GLN A 191 0.79 2.34 6.76
N LEU A 192 -0.09 1.38 6.46
CA LEU A 192 -0.87 0.63 7.45
C LEU A 192 -0.34 -0.80 7.59
N LEU A 193 -0.49 -1.37 8.77
CA LEU A 193 0.07 -2.67 9.14
C LEU A 193 -1.00 -3.53 9.84
N PRO A 194 -1.97 -4.08 9.09
CA PRO A 194 -3.04 -4.89 9.66
C PRO A 194 -2.49 -6.14 10.36
N GLY A 195 -3.22 -6.67 11.33
CA GLY A 195 -2.76 -7.82 12.13
C GLY A 195 -1.73 -7.54 13.23
N LEU A 196 -1.42 -6.29 13.61
CA LEU A 196 -0.59 -6.02 14.79
C LEU A 196 -1.20 -6.59 16.09
N PRO A 197 -0.43 -6.75 17.18
CA PRO A 197 -0.95 -7.20 18.47
C PRO A 197 -2.18 -6.40 18.94
N GLY A 198 -3.31 -7.08 19.09
CA GLY A 198 -4.60 -6.46 19.47
C GLY A 198 -5.41 -5.88 18.30
N HIS A 199 -4.86 -5.85 17.08
CA HIS A 199 -5.51 -5.28 15.91
C HIS A 199 -6.53 -6.25 15.29
N THR A 200 -7.71 -5.74 14.97
CA THR A 200 -8.83 -6.52 14.40
C THR A 200 -9.22 -6.04 12.99
N PRO A 201 -9.94 -6.85 12.20
CA PRO A 201 -10.48 -6.39 10.91
C PRO A 201 -11.40 -5.16 11.01
N ASP A 202 -12.14 -5.02 12.12
CA ASP A 202 -12.96 -3.82 12.37
C ASP A 202 -12.10 -2.58 12.64
N MET A 203 -10.95 -2.74 13.30
CA MET A 203 -9.97 -1.66 13.44
C MET A 203 -9.39 -1.27 12.09
N LEU A 204 -9.05 -2.22 11.22
CA LEU A 204 -8.61 -1.92 9.85
C LEU A 204 -9.66 -1.12 9.08
N THR A 205 -10.94 -1.46 9.25
CA THR A 205 -12.05 -0.71 8.65
C THR A 205 -12.07 0.75 9.12
N ARG A 206 -11.85 1.00 10.43
CA ARG A 206 -11.72 2.38 10.97
C ARG A 206 -10.46 3.08 10.48
N ASP A 207 -9.33 2.38 10.43
CA ASP A 207 -8.06 2.91 9.91
C ASP A 207 -8.18 3.35 8.45
N VAL A 208 -8.92 2.60 7.64
CA VAL A 208 -9.22 2.94 6.25
C VAL A 208 -10.12 4.17 6.17
N ALA A 209 -11.15 4.29 7.02
CA ALA A 209 -11.99 5.49 7.07
C ALA A 209 -11.17 6.74 7.42
N GLU A 210 -10.29 6.66 8.42
CA GLU A 210 -9.38 7.75 8.78
C GLU A 210 -8.40 8.06 7.65
N THR A 211 -7.84 7.03 7.02
CA THR A 211 -6.95 7.18 5.86
C THR A 211 -7.66 7.91 4.71
N CYS A 212 -8.91 7.57 4.41
CA CYS A 212 -9.71 8.27 3.41
C CYS A 212 -9.93 9.74 3.78
N ALA A 213 -10.20 10.04 5.06
CA ALA A 213 -10.39 11.42 5.53
C ALA A 213 -9.10 12.25 5.45
N LEU A 214 -7.93 11.62 5.62
CA LEU A 214 -6.62 12.28 5.49
C LEU A 214 -6.15 12.43 4.03
N ALA A 215 -6.83 11.77 3.09
CA ALA A 215 -6.58 11.86 1.65
C ALA A 215 -5.09 11.78 1.21
N PRO A 216 -4.29 10.80 1.69
CA PRO A 216 -2.92 10.62 1.20
C PRO A 216 -2.93 10.26 -0.28
N ARG A 217 -1.85 10.62 -0.99
CA ARG A 217 -1.68 10.21 -2.39
C ARG A 217 -1.51 8.71 -2.54
N THR A 218 -0.79 8.08 -1.61
CA THR A 218 -0.46 6.65 -1.68
C THR A 218 -0.57 5.96 -0.34
N VAL A 219 -1.01 4.71 -0.35
CA VAL A 219 -1.06 3.82 0.81
C VAL A 219 -0.27 2.54 0.53
N ARG A 220 0.44 2.04 1.55
CA ARG A 220 0.94 0.67 1.62
C ARG A 220 0.17 -0.11 2.67
N LEU A 221 -0.19 -1.34 2.36
CA LEU A 221 -0.80 -2.27 3.31
C LEU A 221 0.17 -3.43 3.55
N HIS A 222 0.66 -3.57 4.77
CA HIS A 222 1.62 -4.61 5.15
C HIS A 222 1.03 -5.48 6.27
N PRO A 223 0.31 -6.57 5.94
CA PRO A 223 -0.11 -7.50 6.98
C PRO A 223 1.06 -7.93 7.86
N CYS A 224 0.80 -7.98 9.17
CA CYS A 224 1.81 -8.29 10.17
C CYS A 224 2.28 -9.73 10.02
N LEU A 225 3.59 -9.88 9.85
CA LEU A 225 4.26 -11.16 9.83
C LEU A 225 5.06 -11.33 11.12
N VAL A 226 5.13 -12.57 11.61
CA VAL A 226 6.05 -12.95 12.67
C VAL A 226 7.40 -13.25 12.02
N ILE A 227 8.38 -12.40 12.27
CA ILE A 227 9.72 -12.54 11.72
C ILE A 227 10.67 -12.93 12.85
N ASP A 228 11.51 -13.92 12.61
CA ASP A 228 12.49 -14.40 13.58
C ASP A 228 13.45 -13.28 14.03
N GLY A 229 13.91 -13.38 15.26
CA GLY A 229 14.74 -12.35 15.90
C GLY A 229 14.00 -11.08 16.31
N THR A 230 12.67 -11.04 16.23
CA THR A 230 11.86 -9.89 16.70
C THR A 230 11.16 -10.19 18.03
N PRO A 231 10.88 -9.18 18.88
CA PRO A 231 10.07 -9.38 20.09
C PRO A 231 8.68 -9.98 19.81
N LEU A 232 8.12 -9.78 18.61
CA LEU A 232 6.86 -10.40 18.20
C LEU A 232 7.01 -11.92 17.99
N ALA A 233 8.18 -12.40 17.52
CA ALA A 233 8.48 -13.83 17.44
C ALA A 233 8.49 -14.50 18.81
N ASP A 234 9.04 -13.82 19.82
CA ASP A 234 9.04 -14.35 21.19
C ASP A 234 7.61 -14.44 21.75
N ARG A 235 6.79 -13.41 21.52
CA ARG A 235 5.35 -13.43 21.88
C ARG A 235 4.60 -14.55 21.15
N TYR A 236 4.90 -14.78 19.88
CA TYR A 236 4.29 -15.86 19.10
C TYR A 236 4.62 -17.24 19.67
N ARG A 237 5.91 -17.50 19.92
CA ARG A 237 6.41 -18.76 20.53
C ARG A 237 5.82 -19.00 21.91
N ALA A 238 5.66 -17.95 22.71
CA ALA A 238 5.05 -18.01 24.03
C ALA A 238 3.51 -18.15 24.03
N GLY A 239 2.86 -18.13 22.87
CA GLY A 239 1.39 -18.19 22.78
C GLY A 239 0.68 -16.86 22.98
N ALA A 240 1.41 -15.78 23.29
CA ALA A 240 0.87 -14.45 23.59
C ALA A 240 0.48 -13.63 22.34
N TYR A 241 0.79 -14.12 21.14
CA TYR A 241 0.37 -13.51 19.88
C TYR A 241 0.06 -14.57 18.83
N ARG A 242 -0.97 -14.32 18.03
CA ARG A 242 -1.33 -15.11 16.85
C ARG A 242 -1.55 -14.15 15.69
N PRO A 243 -0.84 -14.32 14.56
CA PRO A 243 -1.11 -13.50 13.38
C PRO A 243 -2.47 -13.86 12.79
N TRP A 244 -3.01 -12.96 11.97
CA TRP A 244 -4.22 -13.26 11.21
C TRP A 244 -3.99 -14.42 10.25
N ASP A 245 -5.06 -15.20 10.03
CA ASP A 245 -5.12 -16.20 8.98
C ASP A 245 -4.98 -15.55 7.58
N LEU A 246 -4.47 -16.30 6.61
CA LEU A 246 -4.27 -15.83 5.25
C LEU A 246 -5.59 -15.46 4.57
N ASP A 247 -6.62 -16.31 4.62
CA ASP A 247 -7.89 -16.04 3.95
C ASP A 247 -8.62 -14.88 4.61
N ALA A 248 -8.65 -14.82 5.95
CA ALA A 248 -9.19 -13.68 6.67
C ALA A 248 -8.45 -12.37 6.34
N THR A 249 -7.13 -12.43 6.16
CA THR A 249 -6.32 -11.27 5.74
C THR A 249 -6.63 -10.85 4.31
N LEU A 250 -6.78 -11.80 3.40
CA LEU A 250 -7.13 -11.53 2.00
C LEU A 250 -8.47 -10.80 1.90
N ASP A 251 -9.48 -11.24 2.67
CA ASP A 251 -10.80 -10.60 2.73
C ASP A 251 -10.73 -9.21 3.36
N ALA A 252 -10.05 -9.06 4.50
CA ALA A 252 -9.91 -7.78 5.19
C ALA A 252 -9.18 -6.73 4.31
N LEU A 253 -8.11 -7.14 3.62
CA LEU A 253 -7.40 -6.25 2.70
C LEU A 253 -8.23 -5.92 1.46
N ALA A 254 -8.99 -6.87 0.91
CA ALA A 254 -9.84 -6.62 -0.25
C ALA A 254 -10.94 -5.60 0.08
N ALA A 255 -11.55 -5.76 1.28
CA ALA A 255 -12.52 -4.81 1.82
C ALA A 255 -11.91 -3.42 2.07
N ALA A 256 -10.64 -3.35 2.48
CA ALA A 256 -9.91 -2.08 2.66
C ALA A 256 -9.57 -1.39 1.32
N MET A 257 -9.27 -2.15 0.27
CA MET A 257 -8.81 -1.58 -1.01
C MET A 257 -9.88 -0.81 -1.77
N LEU A 258 -11.11 -1.32 -1.83
CA LEU A 258 -12.21 -0.66 -2.55
C LEU A 258 -12.48 0.79 -2.10
N PRO A 259 -12.67 1.10 -0.79
CA PRO A 259 -12.89 2.47 -0.34
C PRO A 259 -11.65 3.35 -0.55
N LEU A 260 -10.43 2.84 -0.36
CA LEU A 260 -9.20 3.59 -0.67
C LEU A 260 -9.17 4.04 -2.14
N TRP A 261 -9.42 3.10 -3.06
CA TRP A 261 -9.48 3.39 -4.49
C TRP A 261 -10.57 4.41 -4.84
N ARG A 262 -11.78 4.25 -4.28
CA ARG A 262 -12.89 5.20 -4.48
C ARG A 262 -12.57 6.60 -3.98
N CYS A 263 -11.75 6.74 -2.95
CA CYS A 263 -11.27 8.03 -2.46
C CYS A 263 -10.09 8.59 -3.27
N GLY A 264 -9.75 8.00 -4.42
CA GLY A 264 -8.63 8.46 -5.25
C GLY A 264 -7.25 8.04 -4.73
N ILE A 265 -7.19 7.18 -3.70
CA ILE A 265 -5.95 6.79 -3.02
C ILE A 265 -5.35 5.57 -3.70
N ARG A 266 -4.08 5.67 -4.08
CA ARG A 266 -3.36 4.56 -4.70
C ARG A 266 -2.80 3.60 -3.67
N VAL A 267 -3.19 2.32 -3.73
CA VAL A 267 -2.52 1.25 -2.98
C VAL A 267 -1.28 0.79 -3.76
N ILE A 268 -0.10 1.26 -3.36
CA ILE A 268 1.15 1.06 -4.12
C ILE A 268 1.90 -0.21 -3.74
N ARG A 269 1.55 -0.84 -2.61
CA ARG A 269 2.17 -2.08 -2.16
C ARG A 269 1.25 -2.87 -1.22
N LEU A 270 1.18 -4.19 -1.44
CA LEU A 270 0.53 -5.18 -0.59
C LEU A 270 1.59 -6.18 -0.10
N GLY A 271 1.78 -6.27 1.20
CA GLY A 271 2.84 -7.08 1.82
C GLY A 271 4.25 -6.53 1.63
N LEU A 272 5.22 -7.17 2.30
CA LEU A 272 6.63 -6.78 2.27
C LEU A 272 7.29 -7.07 0.90
N ALA A 273 8.41 -6.41 0.63
CA ALA A 273 9.29 -6.77 -0.49
C ALA A 273 9.88 -8.16 -0.26
N PRO A 274 9.80 -9.09 -1.22
CA PRO A 274 10.49 -10.37 -1.09
C PRO A 274 11.99 -10.12 -1.12
N GLU A 275 12.66 -10.47 -0.03
CA GLU A 275 14.12 -10.45 0.09
C GLU A 275 14.55 -11.86 0.51
N PRO A 276 15.65 -12.43 -0.04
CA PRO A 276 16.03 -13.81 0.25
C PRO A 276 16.15 -14.13 1.75
N GLY A 277 16.71 -13.20 2.53
CA GLY A 277 16.84 -13.35 3.98
C GLY A 277 15.55 -13.10 4.77
N LEU A 278 14.55 -12.43 4.18
CA LEU A 278 13.24 -12.24 4.81
C LEU A 278 12.42 -13.53 4.72
N GLU A 279 12.41 -14.18 3.55
CA GLU A 279 11.55 -15.35 3.32
C GLU A 279 11.87 -16.50 4.27
N THR A 280 13.15 -16.74 4.55
CA THR A 280 13.58 -17.79 5.49
C THR A 280 13.32 -17.43 6.95
N ALA A 281 13.18 -16.14 7.27
CA ALA A 281 12.98 -15.65 8.63
C ALA A 281 11.50 -15.51 9.02
N ILE A 282 10.55 -15.68 8.10
CA ILE A 282 9.13 -15.62 8.44
C ILE A 282 8.73 -16.90 9.18
N LEU A 283 8.35 -16.77 10.45
CA LEU A 283 7.88 -17.87 11.30
C LEU A 283 6.38 -18.13 11.12
N ALA A 284 5.59 -17.08 10.94
CA ALA A 284 4.13 -17.18 10.79
C ALA A 284 3.51 -15.90 10.20
N GLY A 285 2.27 -16.02 9.74
CA GLY A 285 1.42 -14.91 9.32
C GLY A 285 0.95 -15.00 7.86
N PRO A 286 0.13 -14.03 7.42
CA PRO A 286 -0.56 -14.09 6.14
C PRO A 286 0.38 -13.76 4.97
N ARG A 287 1.14 -14.76 4.54
CA ARG A 287 2.12 -14.67 3.44
C ARG A 287 1.69 -15.55 2.28
N HIS A 288 1.74 -14.99 1.06
CA HIS A 288 1.56 -15.73 -0.18
C HIS A 288 2.32 -15.06 -1.33
N PRO A 289 3.02 -15.76 -2.24
CA PRO A 289 3.77 -15.13 -3.36
C PRO A 289 2.90 -14.22 -4.22
N ALA A 290 1.64 -14.62 -4.40
CA ALA A 290 0.61 -13.86 -5.11
C ALA A 290 -0.29 -13.03 -4.19
N LEU A 291 0.11 -12.68 -2.95
CA LEU A 291 -0.76 -11.97 -1.99
C LEU A 291 -1.42 -10.75 -2.65
N GLY A 292 -0.63 -9.90 -3.31
CA GLY A 292 -1.14 -8.69 -3.95
C GLY A 292 -2.20 -8.96 -5.01
N SER A 293 -1.97 -9.91 -5.93
CA SER A 293 -2.96 -10.23 -6.98
C SER A 293 -4.19 -10.95 -6.42
N ARG A 294 -4.05 -11.78 -5.39
CA ARG A 294 -5.20 -12.42 -4.70
C ARG A 294 -6.11 -11.39 -4.03
N VAL A 295 -5.54 -10.42 -3.30
CA VAL A 295 -6.33 -9.34 -2.69
C VAL A 295 -7.04 -8.51 -3.77
N ARG A 296 -6.33 -8.12 -4.82
CA ARG A 296 -6.92 -7.33 -5.92
C ARG A 296 -8.06 -8.08 -6.61
N ALA A 297 -7.88 -9.38 -6.87
CA ALA A 297 -8.92 -10.24 -7.43
C ALA A 297 -10.17 -10.30 -6.54
N ARG A 298 -10.00 -10.44 -5.21
CA ARG A 298 -11.13 -10.41 -4.26
C ARG A 298 -11.83 -9.05 -4.20
N ALA A 299 -11.07 -7.96 -4.30
CA ALA A 299 -11.63 -6.60 -4.38
C ALA A 299 -12.43 -6.41 -5.68
N LEU A 300 -11.89 -6.88 -6.82
CA LEU A 300 -12.58 -6.86 -8.11
C LEU A 300 -13.84 -7.74 -8.10
N PHE A 301 -13.77 -8.95 -7.54
CA PHE A 301 -14.95 -9.79 -7.36
C PHE A 301 -16.02 -9.09 -6.52
N SER A 302 -15.64 -8.45 -5.42
CA SER A 302 -16.57 -7.71 -4.55
C SER A 302 -17.24 -6.55 -5.29
N LEU A 303 -16.50 -5.85 -6.16
CA LEU A 303 -17.05 -4.82 -7.04
C LEU A 303 -18.07 -5.42 -8.03
N VAL A 304 -17.71 -6.48 -8.75
CA VAL A 304 -18.61 -7.14 -9.72
C VAL A 304 -19.86 -7.70 -9.02
N ALA A 305 -19.71 -8.31 -7.84
CA ALA A 305 -20.81 -8.83 -7.05
C ALA A 305 -21.78 -7.73 -6.61
N ALA A 306 -21.27 -6.58 -6.18
CA ALA A 306 -22.10 -5.43 -5.82
C ALA A 306 -22.88 -4.88 -7.03
N GLU A 307 -22.24 -4.78 -8.19
CA GLU A 307 -22.91 -4.34 -9.42
C GLU A 307 -23.92 -5.38 -9.94
N ALA A 308 -23.62 -6.67 -9.83
CA ALA A 308 -24.56 -7.75 -10.12
C ALA A 308 -25.78 -7.71 -9.20
N ALA A 309 -25.60 -7.46 -7.90
CA ALA A 309 -26.71 -7.28 -6.96
C ALA A 309 -27.55 -6.05 -7.32
N ALA A 310 -26.90 -4.93 -7.70
CA ALA A 310 -27.57 -3.70 -8.10
C ALA A 310 -28.31 -3.80 -9.45
N LEU A 311 -28.04 -4.84 -10.25
CA LEU A 311 -28.81 -5.15 -11.46
C LEU A 311 -30.24 -5.63 -11.12
N GLY A 312 -30.45 -6.18 -9.92
CA GLY A 312 -31.74 -6.73 -9.48
C GLY A 312 -32.15 -8.03 -10.19
N GLN A 313 -31.35 -8.51 -11.14
CA GLN A 313 -31.55 -9.75 -11.90
C GLN A 313 -30.23 -10.52 -11.97
N ARG A 314 -30.31 -11.83 -12.20
CA ARG A 314 -29.12 -12.66 -12.37
C ARG A 314 -28.40 -12.27 -13.68
N PRO A 315 -27.14 -11.81 -13.63
CA PRO A 315 -26.39 -11.52 -14.83
C PRO A 315 -26.10 -12.82 -15.59
N VAL A 316 -26.00 -12.72 -16.91
CA VAL A 316 -25.69 -13.83 -17.83
C VAL A 316 -24.44 -13.58 -18.65
N ARG A 317 -23.90 -12.35 -18.61
CA ARG A 317 -22.70 -11.95 -19.35
C ARG A 317 -21.95 -10.84 -18.63
N LEU A 318 -20.62 -10.93 -18.68
CA LEU A 318 -19.71 -9.86 -18.29
C LEU A 318 -18.70 -9.59 -19.41
N ASP A 319 -18.77 -8.41 -20.02
CA ASP A 319 -17.67 -7.91 -20.85
C ASP A 319 -16.70 -7.09 -19.97
N ALA A 320 -15.50 -7.63 -19.74
CA ALA A 320 -14.47 -7.03 -18.91
C ALA A 320 -13.33 -6.41 -19.74
N PRO A 321 -12.69 -5.33 -19.26
CA PRO A 321 -11.46 -4.82 -19.85
C PRO A 321 -10.37 -5.88 -19.88
N ARG A 322 -9.70 -6.05 -21.03
CA ARG A 322 -8.63 -7.05 -21.22
C ARG A 322 -7.50 -6.96 -20.19
N ARG A 323 -7.20 -5.76 -19.67
CA ARG A 323 -6.18 -5.55 -18.63
C ARG A 323 -6.45 -6.32 -17.32
N PHE A 324 -7.69 -6.72 -17.05
CA PHE A 324 -8.05 -7.47 -15.84
C PHE A 324 -8.14 -8.98 -16.07
N ALA A 325 -7.79 -9.50 -17.25
CA ALA A 325 -7.89 -10.93 -17.55
C ALA A 325 -7.05 -11.81 -16.61
N GLY A 326 -5.88 -11.33 -16.18
CA GLY A 326 -5.02 -12.02 -15.22
C GLY A 326 -5.41 -11.84 -13.75
N GLU A 327 -6.40 -10.98 -13.46
CA GLU A 327 -6.83 -10.66 -12.09
C GLU A 327 -8.22 -11.20 -11.78
N LEU A 328 -9.15 -11.18 -12.75
CA LEU A 328 -10.57 -11.43 -12.53
C LEU A 328 -10.86 -12.71 -11.75
N PHE A 329 -10.29 -13.84 -12.17
CA PHE A 329 -10.54 -15.15 -11.54
C PHE A 329 -9.59 -15.49 -10.37
N GLY A 330 -8.74 -14.56 -9.96
CA GLY A 330 -7.77 -14.76 -8.87
C GLY A 330 -6.63 -15.73 -9.21
N HIS A 331 -5.79 -15.98 -8.21
CA HIS A 331 -4.64 -16.86 -8.35
C HIS A 331 -5.10 -18.32 -8.55
N ALA A 332 -4.55 -19.00 -9.55
CA ALA A 332 -4.93 -20.38 -9.91
C ALA A 332 -6.46 -20.57 -10.12
N GLY A 333 -7.20 -19.50 -10.43
CA GLY A 333 -8.64 -19.58 -10.65
C GLY A 333 -9.48 -19.75 -9.38
N GLU A 334 -8.96 -19.41 -8.19
CA GLU A 334 -9.64 -19.59 -6.90
C GLU A 334 -11.04 -18.95 -6.81
N LEU A 335 -11.33 -17.90 -7.61
CA LEU A 335 -12.63 -17.23 -7.62
C LEU A 335 -13.59 -17.78 -8.68
N THR A 336 -13.19 -18.79 -9.47
CA THR A 336 -14.01 -19.31 -10.58
C THR A 336 -15.40 -19.76 -10.11
N ALA A 337 -15.47 -20.50 -9.00
CA ALA A 337 -16.74 -20.96 -8.44
C ALA A 337 -17.60 -19.80 -7.91
N ALA A 338 -16.97 -18.78 -7.32
CA ALA A 338 -17.66 -17.60 -6.81
C ALA A 338 -18.32 -16.80 -7.94
N TYR A 339 -17.63 -16.59 -9.07
CA TYR A 339 -18.21 -15.95 -10.25
C TYR A 339 -19.33 -16.79 -10.88
N ALA A 340 -19.18 -18.11 -10.97
CA ALA A 340 -20.25 -18.99 -11.44
C ALA A 340 -21.51 -18.87 -10.54
N GLY A 341 -21.33 -18.73 -9.23
CA GLY A 341 -22.41 -18.44 -8.27
C GLY A 341 -23.19 -17.15 -8.58
N LEU A 342 -22.52 -16.14 -9.14
CA LEU A 342 -23.18 -14.90 -9.62
C LEU A 342 -23.93 -15.07 -10.94
N GLY A 343 -23.82 -16.21 -11.63
CA GLY A 343 -24.30 -16.38 -13.01
C GLY A 343 -23.27 -16.03 -14.08
N LEU A 344 -22.00 -15.87 -13.69
CA LEU A 344 -20.90 -15.50 -14.57
C LEU A 344 -19.82 -16.60 -14.63
N PRO A 345 -20.13 -17.82 -15.13
CA PRO A 345 -19.09 -18.82 -15.36
C PRO A 345 -18.10 -18.33 -16.43
N ARG A 346 -16.98 -19.04 -16.63
CA ARG A 346 -15.87 -18.55 -17.49
C ARG A 346 -16.31 -18.25 -18.92
N GLU A 347 -17.21 -19.07 -19.45
CA GLU A 347 -17.80 -18.95 -20.78
C GLU A 347 -18.71 -17.70 -20.94
N ALA A 348 -19.22 -17.15 -19.84
CA ALA A 348 -20.03 -15.93 -19.81
C ALA A 348 -19.19 -14.65 -19.68
N VAL A 349 -17.87 -14.78 -19.52
CA VAL A 349 -16.94 -13.66 -19.37
C VAL A 349 -16.16 -13.45 -20.67
N HIS A 350 -16.24 -12.24 -21.22
CA HIS A 350 -15.53 -11.86 -22.43
C HIS A 350 -14.56 -10.70 -22.17
N PHE A 351 -13.32 -10.82 -22.66
CA PHE A 351 -12.30 -9.78 -22.49
C PHE A 351 -12.15 -8.93 -23.76
N ALA A 352 -12.53 -7.66 -23.67
CA ALA A 352 -12.53 -6.72 -24.78
C ALA A 352 -11.53 -5.57 -24.59
N SER A 353 -11.17 -4.92 -25.70
CA SER A 353 -10.36 -3.68 -25.67
C SER A 353 -11.25 -2.48 -25.32
N ARG A 354 -11.62 -2.38 -24.04
CA ARG A 354 -12.47 -1.33 -23.47
C ARG A 354 -11.96 -0.91 -22.09
N GLU A 355 -12.46 0.20 -21.55
CA GLU A 355 -12.03 0.71 -20.23
C GLU A 355 -12.96 0.33 -19.08
N ASP A 356 -14.23 0.08 -19.41
CA ASP A 356 -15.36 -0.17 -18.52
C ASP A 356 -15.78 -1.63 -18.53
N PHE A 357 -16.40 -2.07 -17.43
CA PHE A 357 -17.08 -3.34 -17.34
C PHE A 357 -18.53 -3.17 -17.77
N HIS A 358 -19.08 -4.20 -18.41
CA HIS A 358 -20.47 -4.25 -18.82
C HIS A 358 -21.11 -5.57 -18.36
N LEU A 359 -22.11 -5.46 -17.50
CA LEU A 359 -22.93 -6.57 -17.03
C LEU A 359 -24.27 -6.57 -17.74
N THR A 360 -24.72 -7.73 -18.21
CA THR A 360 -26.01 -7.92 -18.89
C THR A 360 -26.81 -9.02 -18.21
N ALA A 361 -28.12 -8.80 -18.01
CA ALA A 361 -29.09 -9.82 -17.60
C ALA A 361 -29.83 -10.44 -18.80
N GLN A 362 -30.36 -11.64 -18.64
CA GLN A 362 -31.18 -12.29 -19.67
C GLN A 362 -32.46 -11.48 -19.92
N ALA A 363 -32.91 -11.41 -21.17
CA ALA A 363 -34.25 -10.93 -21.48
C ALA A 363 -35.27 -11.93 -20.93
N VAL A 364 -36.25 -11.44 -20.16
CA VAL A 364 -37.43 -12.20 -19.71
C VAL A 364 -38.22 -12.72 -20.90
#